data_AF-A0A2D4L9J5-F1
#
_entry.id   AF-A0A2D4L9J5-F1
#
_cell.length_a   1.000
_cell.length_b   1.000
_cell.length_c   1.000
_cell.angle_alpha   90.00
_cell.angle_beta   90.00
_cell.angle_gamma   90.00
#
_symmetry.space_group_name_H-M   'P 1'
#
loop_
_entity.id
_entity.type
_entity.pdbx_description
1 polymer ?
#
loop_
_entity_poly.entity_id
_entity_poly.type
_entity_poly.pdbx_seq_one_letter_code
_entity_poly.pdbx_strand_id
1 'polypeptide(L)'
;YMGGKDLSMIILLPDGIEDNSTALEQLEQQLTLEKLQEWTQPRNMNFDVDVYVHLPKFQLEENYDLKSYFAALGLVDMFDSGKANLSGMSGAQNLHVSKIVHKSFLEVNEEGTEAAAATAAIIMFCLPME
;
A
#
# COMPACT_ATOMS: atom_id res chain seq x y z
N TYR A 1 1.03 7.91 18.69
CA TYR A 1 -0.09 8.80 18.28
C TYR A 1 -1.16 8.89 19.38
N MET A 2 -2.16 9.77 19.24
CA MET A 2 -3.27 9.94 20.21
C MET A 2 -4.11 8.66 20.47
N GLY A 3 -3.90 7.58 19.71
CA GLY A 3 -4.48 6.25 19.94
C GLY A 3 -3.67 5.30 20.85
N GLY A 4 -2.57 5.75 21.46
CA GLY A 4 -1.69 4.92 22.31
C GLY A 4 -0.38 4.51 21.63
N LYS A 5 0.38 3.61 22.30
CA LYS A 5 1.69 3.10 21.86
C LYS A 5 1.63 2.15 20.65
N ASP A 6 0.44 1.90 20.11
CA ASP A 6 0.21 0.86 19.12
C ASP A 6 0.49 1.33 17.67
N LEU A 7 0.63 2.64 17.47
CA LEU A 7 0.86 3.23 16.16
C LEU A 7 2.01 4.25 16.20
N SER A 8 2.89 4.11 15.21
CA SER A 8 4.05 4.96 14.97
C SER A 8 4.22 5.19 13.46
N MET A 9 4.70 6.37 13.08
CA MET A 9 5.11 6.66 11.71
C MET A 9 6.61 6.48 11.63
N ILE A 10 7.06 5.72 10.64
CA ILE A 10 8.48 5.50 10.38
C ILE A 10 8.81 6.22 9.08
N ILE A 11 9.82 7.07 9.12
CA ILE A 11 10.28 7.85 7.97
C ILE A 11 11.67 7.35 7.59
N LEU A 12 11.81 6.84 6.37
CA LEU A 12 13.10 6.49 5.79
C LEU A 12 13.55 7.68 4.95
N LEU A 13 14.60 8.37 5.40
CA LEU A 13 15.15 9.56 4.74
C LEU A 13 16.61 9.27 4.34
N PRO A 14 16.93 9.24 3.04
CA PRO A 14 18.32 9.20 2.56
C PRO A 14 19.10 10.44 3.02
N ASP A 15 20.40 10.27 3.29
CA ASP A 15 21.29 11.34 3.80
C ASP A 15 21.57 12.42 2.73
N GLY A 16 21.47 12.07 1.44
CA GLY A 16 21.70 12.99 0.34
C GLY A 16 20.96 12.58 -0.93
N ILE A 17 20.84 13.53 -1.85
CA ILE A 17 20.32 13.30 -3.20
C ILE A 17 21.50 12.89 -4.08
N GLU A 18 21.70 11.58 -4.23
CA GLU A 18 22.79 11.01 -5.03
C GLU A 18 22.35 10.58 -6.45
N ASP A 19 21.06 10.67 -6.75
CA ASP A 19 20.48 10.37 -8.06
C ASP A 19 19.88 11.62 -8.74
N ASN A 20 19.52 11.51 -10.03
CA ASN A 20 18.94 12.60 -10.81
C ASN A 20 17.41 12.68 -10.68
N SER A 21 16.80 12.03 -9.68
CA SER A 21 15.36 11.93 -9.55
C SER A 21 14.89 12.28 -8.13
N THR A 22 14.53 11.31 -7.31
CA THR A 22 13.86 11.48 -6.01
C THR A 22 14.78 11.25 -4.82
N ALA A 23 16.05 10.88 -5.03
CA ALA A 23 16.99 10.34 -4.05
C ALA A 23 16.61 8.96 -3.48
N LEU A 24 15.49 8.39 -3.91
CA LEU A 24 14.94 7.15 -3.35
C LEU A 24 15.22 5.92 -4.23
N GLU A 25 15.79 6.08 -5.42
CA GLU A 25 15.94 4.96 -6.37
C GLU A 25 16.76 3.81 -5.76
N GLN A 26 17.88 4.15 -5.09
CA GLN A 26 18.71 3.15 -4.43
C GLN A 26 17.98 2.46 -3.27
N LEU A 27 17.17 3.21 -2.52
CA LEU A 27 16.38 2.70 -1.41
C LEU A 27 15.31 1.73 -1.92
N GLU A 28 14.57 2.12 -2.96
CA GLU A 28 13.51 1.30 -3.57
C GLU A 28 14.05 0.02 -4.19
N GLN A 29 15.19 0.07 -4.87
CA GLN A 29 15.84 -1.13 -5.44
C GLN A 29 16.29 -2.12 -4.37
N GLN A 30 16.65 -1.61 -3.19
CA GLN A 30 17.09 -2.43 -2.06
C GLN A 30 15.95 -2.82 -1.12
N LEU A 31 14.73 -2.32 -1.34
CA LEU A 31 13.61 -2.56 -0.45
C LEU A 31 13.14 -4.01 -0.58
N THR A 32 13.60 -4.86 0.34
CA THR A 32 13.07 -6.22 0.53
C THR A 32 12.32 -6.31 1.85
N LEU A 33 11.50 -7.35 2.02
CA LEU A 33 10.79 -7.58 3.27
C LEU A 33 11.76 -7.71 4.45
N GLU A 34 12.87 -8.43 4.27
CA GLU A 34 13.88 -8.66 5.29
C GLU A 34 14.56 -7.35 5.69
N LYS A 35 14.98 -6.54 4.70
CA LYS A 35 15.60 -5.24 4.95
C LYS A 35 14.63 -4.26 5.59
N LEU A 36 13.38 -4.20 5.13
CA LEU A 36 12.37 -3.35 5.74
C LEU A 36 12.14 -3.74 7.21
N GLN A 37 12.03 -5.03 7.51
CA GLN A 37 11.91 -5.51 8.89
C GLN A 37 13.16 -5.20 9.72
N GLU A 38 14.34 -5.31 9.15
CA GLU A 38 15.60 -4.98 9.82
C GLU A 38 15.69 -3.48 10.14
N TRP A 39 15.38 -2.60 9.18
CA TRP A 39 15.45 -1.14 9.35
C TRP A 39 14.38 -0.60 10.30
N THR A 40 13.20 -1.24 10.32
CA THR A 40 12.06 -0.80 11.14
C THR A 40 12.02 -1.45 12.53
N GLN A 41 12.93 -2.37 12.83
CA GLN A 41 12.96 -3.08 14.11
C GLN A 41 13.35 -2.13 15.26
N PRO A 42 12.55 -2.04 16.34
CA PRO A 42 12.85 -1.16 17.46
C PRO A 42 14.21 -1.42 18.12
N ARG A 43 14.70 -2.67 18.10
CA ARG A 43 16.03 -3.02 18.65
C ARG A 43 17.19 -2.39 17.88
N ASN A 44 16.98 -2.08 16.60
CA ASN A 44 17.97 -1.46 15.73
C ASN A 44 17.86 0.06 15.72
N MET A 45 16.90 0.62 16.46
CA MET A 45 16.70 2.07 16.60
C MET A 45 17.24 2.54 17.95
N ASN A 46 17.98 3.64 17.93
CA ASN A 46 18.42 4.30 19.16
C ASN A 46 17.36 5.34 19.57
N PHE A 47 16.77 5.15 20.75
CA PHE A 47 15.75 6.05 21.30
C PHE A 47 16.33 7.11 22.25
N ASP A 48 17.61 7.01 22.62
CA ASP A 48 18.25 7.89 23.61
C ASP A 48 19.00 9.06 22.95
N VAL A 49 18.57 9.50 21.76
CA VAL A 49 19.21 10.58 20.98
C VAL A 49 18.24 11.74 20.82
N ASP A 50 18.70 12.94 21.15
CA ASP A 50 18.00 14.17 20.82
C ASP A 50 18.12 14.46 19.31
N VAL A 51 16.99 14.61 18.62
CA VAL A 51 16.93 14.82 17.17
C VAL A 51 16.15 16.10 16.86
N TYR A 52 16.71 16.93 15.98
CA TYR A 52 15.99 18.05 15.37
C TYR A 52 15.19 17.54 14.17
N VAL A 53 13.87 17.49 14.31
CA VAL A 53 12.97 17.00 13.26
C VAL A 53 12.38 18.16 12.48
N HIS A 54 12.64 18.19 11.18
CA HIS A 54 11.99 19.11 10.25
C HIS A 54 11.08 18.30 9.32
N LEU A 55 9.78 18.27 9.65
CA LEU A 55 8.78 17.53 8.89
C LEU A 55 7.79 18.52 8.25
N PRO A 56 7.60 18.48 6.92
CA PRO A 56 6.61 19.35 6.27
C PRO A 56 5.18 18.92 6.62
N LYS A 57 4.28 19.91 6.67
CA LYS A 57 2.84 19.64 6.62
C LYS A 57 2.46 19.24 5.20
N PHE A 58 1.78 18.12 5.03
CA PHE A 58 1.34 17.66 3.71
C PHE A 58 0.03 16.88 3.78
N GLN A 59 -0.63 16.82 2.63
CA GLN A 59 -1.84 16.06 2.41
C GLN A 59 -1.69 15.25 1.12
N LEU A 60 -2.06 13.97 1.17
CA LEU A 60 -2.07 13.04 0.04
C LEU A 60 -3.46 12.44 -0.08
N GLU A 61 -4.02 12.48 -1.29
CA GLU A 61 -5.26 11.78 -1.63
C GLU A 61 -5.06 11.02 -2.94
N GLU A 62 -5.12 9.69 -2.87
CA GLU A 62 -4.79 8.83 -3.98
C GLU A 62 -5.94 7.87 -4.31
N ASN A 63 -6.11 7.58 -5.58
CA ASN A 63 -7.14 6.67 -6.09
C ASN A 63 -6.53 5.70 -7.08
N TYR A 64 -6.47 4.42 -6.73
CA TYR A 64 -5.84 3.36 -7.52
C TYR A 64 -6.87 2.37 -8.05
N ASP A 65 -6.77 2.00 -9.33
CA ASP A 65 -7.33 0.75 -9.86
C ASP A 65 -6.24 -0.33 -9.77
N LEU A 66 -6.36 -1.21 -8.78
CA LEU A 66 -5.36 -2.21 -8.46
C LEU A 66 -5.39 -3.42 -9.40
N LYS A 67 -6.33 -3.50 -10.34
CA LYS A 67 -6.47 -4.65 -11.24
C LYS A 67 -5.17 -4.96 -11.99
N SER A 68 -4.57 -3.96 -12.63
CA SER A 68 -3.35 -4.13 -13.43
C SER A 68 -2.15 -4.52 -12.56
N TYR A 69 -2.03 -3.93 -11.37
CA TYR A 69 -0.96 -4.23 -10.42
C TYR A 69 -1.07 -5.66 -9.90
N PHE A 70 -2.26 -6.10 -9.49
CA PHE A 70 -2.46 -7.49 -9.06
C PHE A 70 -2.27 -8.49 -10.20
N ALA A 71 -2.69 -8.16 -11.43
CA ALA A 71 -2.42 -8.99 -12.59
C ALA A 71 -0.91 -9.12 -12.86
N ALA A 72 -0.14 -8.04 -12.74
CA ALA A 72 1.31 -8.07 -12.87
C ALA A 72 2.00 -8.89 -11.75
N LEU A 73 1.39 -8.97 -10.56
CA LEU A 73 1.83 -9.83 -9.46
C LEU A 73 1.39 -11.30 -9.61
N GLY A 74 0.65 -11.66 -10.68
CA GLY A 74 0.27 -13.03 -11.01
C GLY A 74 -1.18 -13.40 -10.72
N LEU A 75 -1.98 -12.49 -10.14
CA LEU A 75 -3.41 -12.70 -9.94
C LEU A 75 -4.17 -12.38 -11.23
N VAL A 76 -4.17 -13.30 -12.20
CA VAL A 76 -4.79 -13.06 -13.52
C VAL A 76 -6.19 -13.69 -13.63
N ASP A 77 -6.31 -14.95 -13.21
CA ASP A 77 -7.54 -15.74 -13.42
C ASP A 77 -8.77 -15.14 -12.72
N MET A 78 -8.59 -14.51 -11.55
CA MET A 78 -9.69 -13.88 -10.81
C MET A 78 -10.37 -12.73 -11.57
N PHE A 79 -9.65 -12.13 -12.53
CA PHE A 79 -10.14 -11.01 -13.34
C PHE A 79 -10.72 -11.45 -14.69
N ASP A 80 -10.54 -12.73 -15.05
CA ASP A 80 -10.95 -13.31 -16.32
C ASP A 80 -12.31 -14.01 -16.14
N SER A 81 -13.32 -13.58 -16.91
CA SER A 81 -14.67 -14.14 -16.82
C SER A 81 -14.77 -15.62 -17.21
N GLY A 82 -13.82 -16.14 -18.00
CA GLY A 82 -13.78 -17.54 -18.42
C GLY A 82 -12.97 -18.45 -17.50
N LYS A 83 -12.15 -17.89 -16.60
CA LYS A 83 -11.25 -18.65 -15.72
C LYS A 83 -11.49 -18.43 -14.23
N ALA A 84 -12.13 -17.33 -13.85
CA ALA A 84 -12.36 -17.00 -12.45
C ALA A 84 -13.21 -18.08 -11.76
N ASN A 85 -12.65 -18.65 -10.69
CA ASN A 85 -13.37 -19.61 -9.85
C ASN A 85 -13.67 -18.98 -8.48
N LEU A 86 -14.78 -18.25 -8.42
CA LEU A 86 -15.35 -17.69 -7.18
C LEU A 86 -16.55 -18.51 -6.67
N SER A 87 -16.59 -19.81 -6.99
CA SER A 87 -17.70 -20.71 -6.64
C SER A 87 -17.98 -20.84 -5.15
N GLY A 88 -17.00 -20.52 -4.28
CA GLY A 88 -17.22 -20.42 -2.84
C GLY A 88 -18.21 -19.34 -2.42
N MET A 89 -18.49 -18.34 -3.29
CA MET A 89 -19.42 -17.24 -3.01
C MET A 89 -20.83 -17.50 -3.56
N SER A 90 -20.95 -17.99 -4.79
CA SER A 90 -22.24 -18.17 -5.49
C SER A 90 -22.67 -19.63 -5.66
N GLY A 91 -21.82 -20.60 -5.35
CA GLY A 91 -22.04 -22.01 -5.66
C GLY A 91 -21.80 -22.39 -7.13
N ALA A 92 -21.43 -21.44 -7.99
CA ALA A 92 -21.16 -21.66 -9.41
C ALA A 92 -19.95 -20.85 -9.90
N GLN A 93 -19.33 -21.26 -11.02
CA GLN A 93 -18.21 -20.52 -11.64
C GLN A 93 -18.73 -19.43 -12.59
N ASN A 94 -19.59 -18.56 -12.05
CA ASN A 94 -20.27 -17.52 -12.81
C ASN A 94 -19.97 -16.11 -12.30
N LEU A 95 -18.93 -15.95 -11.49
CA LEU A 95 -18.52 -14.65 -10.94
C LEU A 95 -17.04 -14.43 -11.24
N HIS A 96 -16.69 -13.19 -11.58
CA HIS A 96 -15.31 -12.73 -11.67
C HIS A 96 -15.17 -11.35 -11.01
N VAL A 97 -13.94 -11.02 -10.61
CA VAL A 97 -13.62 -9.66 -10.14
C VAL A 97 -13.40 -8.78 -11.36
N SER A 98 -14.21 -7.75 -11.50
CA SER A 98 -14.09 -6.83 -12.63
C SER A 98 -13.02 -5.76 -12.39
N LYS A 99 -12.97 -5.20 -11.17
CA LYS A 99 -12.08 -4.12 -10.72
C LYS A 99 -11.83 -4.22 -9.22
N ILE A 100 -10.69 -3.68 -8.79
CA ILE A 100 -10.38 -3.45 -7.38
C ILE A 100 -9.95 -2.00 -7.25
N VAL A 101 -10.73 -1.20 -6.54
CA VAL A 101 -10.47 0.22 -6.34
C VAL A 101 -10.00 0.45 -4.91
N HIS A 102 -8.89 1.16 -4.75
CA HIS A 102 -8.36 1.57 -3.45
C HIS A 102 -8.23 3.09 -3.42
N LYS A 103 -8.96 3.73 -2.50
CA LYS A 103 -8.86 5.17 -2.24
C LYS A 103 -8.21 5.37 -0.89
N SER A 104 -7.20 6.23 -0.81
CA SER A 104 -6.51 6.58 0.43
C SER A 104 -6.39 8.09 0.60
N PHE A 105 -6.34 8.52 1.85
CA PHE A 105 -6.19 9.88 2.31
C PHE A 105 -5.23 9.90 3.49
N LEU A 106 -4.25 10.81 3.48
CA LEU A 106 -3.31 11.02 4.56
C LEU A 106 -3.06 12.52 4.71
N GLU A 107 -3.33 13.06 5.90
CA GLU A 107 -2.94 14.41 6.30
C GLU A 107 -1.98 14.32 7.48
N VAL A 108 -0.84 15.00 7.37
CA VAL A 108 0.14 15.14 8.45
C VAL A 108 0.25 16.60 8.81
N ASN A 109 -0.05 16.92 10.07
CA ASN A 109 0.05 18.26 10.63
C ASN A 109 0.68 18.21 12.03
N GLU A 110 0.82 19.36 12.67
CA GLU A 110 1.48 19.51 13.97
C GLU A 110 0.69 18.87 15.12
N GLU A 111 -0.62 18.70 14.97
CA GLU A 111 -1.47 18.04 15.98
C GLU A 111 -1.41 16.51 15.86
N GLY A 112 -1.13 15.99 14.67
CA GLY A 112 -0.94 14.57 14.44
C GLY A 112 -1.07 14.14 12.98
N THR A 113 -1.60 12.94 12.79
CA THR A 113 -1.77 12.34 11.46
C THR A 113 -3.19 11.80 11.34
N GLU A 114 -3.91 12.26 10.33
CA GLU A 114 -5.21 11.72 9.94
C GLU A 114 -5.02 10.85 8.69
N ALA A 115 -5.28 9.55 8.82
CA ALA A 115 -5.14 8.60 7.72
C ALA A 115 -6.44 7.81 7.55
N ALA A 116 -6.95 7.75 6.33
CA ALA A 116 -8.14 6.99 5.99
C ALA A 116 -7.93 6.26 4.66
N ALA A 117 -8.46 5.05 4.53
CA ALA A 117 -8.45 4.32 3.26
C ALA A 117 -9.67 3.42 3.13
N ALA A 118 -10.10 3.19 1.90
CA ALA A 118 -11.20 2.30 1.56
C ALA A 118 -10.84 1.48 0.31
N THR A 119 -11.09 0.17 0.38
CA THR A 119 -10.87 -0.76 -0.72
C THR A 119 -12.20 -1.42 -1.10
N ALA A 120 -12.51 -1.45 -2.40
CA ALA A 120 -13.69 -2.11 -2.93
C ALA A 120 -13.31 -3.04 -4.10
N ALA A 121 -13.77 -4.29 -4.04
CA ALA A 121 -13.71 -5.23 -5.16
C ALA A 121 -15.08 -5.31 -5.81
N ILE A 122 -15.16 -5.05 -7.11
CA ILE A 122 -16.41 -5.08 -7.88
C ILE A 122 -16.55 -6.44 -8.53
N ILE A 123 -17.54 -7.23 -8.11
CA ILE A 123 -17.81 -8.57 -8.64
C ILE A 123 -18.93 -8.48 -9.68
N MET A 124 -18.72 -9.11 -10.83
CA MET A 124 -19.71 -9.19 -11.89
C MET A 124 -19.99 -10.63 -12.29
N PHE A 125 -21.19 -10.88 -12.79
CA PHE A 125 -21.52 -12.17 -13.39
C PHE A 125 -20.71 -12.38 -14.68
N CYS A 126 -20.20 -13.59 -14.85
CA CYS A 126 -19.66 -14.03 -16.13
C CYS A 126 -20.81 -14.16 -17.13
N LEU A 127 -20.61 -13.67 -18.35
CA LEU A 127 -21.57 -13.90 -19.42
C LEU A 127 -21.59 -15.40 -19.75
N PRO A 128 -22.76 -15.98 -20.04
CA PRO A 128 -22.82 -17.34 -20.56
C PRO A 128 -22.03 -17.38 -21.87
N MET A 129 -21.10 -18.33 -22.00
CA MET A 129 -20.49 -18.61 -23.30
C MET A 129 -21.56 -19.31 -24.15
N GLU A 130 -21.99 -18.68 -25.24
CA GLU A 130 -22.79 -19.32 -26.30
C GLU A 130 -21.98 -20.36 -27.06
#